data_AF-A0A531KXQ4-F1
#
_entry.id   AF-A0A531KXQ4-F1
#
_cell.length_a   1.000
_cell.length_b   1.000
_cell.length_c   1.000
_cell.angle_alpha   90.00
_cell.angle_beta   90.00
_cell.angle_gamma   90.00
#
_symmetry.space_group_name_H-M   'P 1'
#
loop_
_entity.id
_entity.type
_entity.pdbx_description
1 polymer ?
#
loop_
_entity_poly.entity_id
_entity_poly.type
_entity_poly.pdbx_seq_one_letter_code
_entity_poly.pdbx_strand_id
1 'polypeptide(L)'
;PWAGWSKGPGIPANVTFVMAKSGDTTTLSDFDLNGKTFSIDGGVVLVNGALSSARFSTVKLNPGDDVAVSVKRSGKGYAIDISGSALDARSLIKQFTSDVDTATKATGSDAISVSADVNSLTGFHNETLSNLKLDYSAAGSRVNGLKVSATASSGAAISISNTTGAGKRALNVRSADAGAILRFLNIYEHMEGGSITLALAGASDGPMKGQVDSHNFFVVNEPKLASLVSTTPAGDSRSLNEAVKANIDTSRVKFERGFSEIEKGAGYLKLANGVLRGPRIGTTFQGTLYDRNNNMDMTGTFMPVYGINRICL
;
A
#
# COMPACT_ATOMS: atom_id res chain seq x y z
N PRO A 1 12.25 2.71 14.30
CA PRO A 1 12.76 1.42 13.75
C PRO A 1 12.88 1.52 12.22
N TRP A 2 14.02 1.14 11.64
CA TRP A 2 14.32 1.40 10.22
C TRP A 2 13.56 0.47 9.24
N ALA A 3 13.17 -0.73 9.68
CA ALA A 3 12.39 -1.70 8.89
C ALA A 3 10.90 -1.79 9.32
N GLY A 4 10.39 -0.82 10.07
CA GLY A 4 9.01 -0.86 10.60
C GLY A 4 8.74 -1.99 11.61
N TRP A 5 9.78 -2.74 11.99
CA TRP A 5 9.71 -3.86 12.92
C TRP A 5 10.44 -3.55 14.22
N SER A 6 9.90 -4.06 15.33
CA SER A 6 10.55 -4.07 16.63
C SER A 6 10.24 -5.37 17.37
N LYS A 7 11.20 -5.85 18.16
CA LYS A 7 10.95 -6.96 19.09
C LYS A 7 9.92 -6.54 20.14
N GLY A 8 8.90 -7.36 20.33
CA GLY A 8 7.88 -7.13 21.35
C GLY A 8 8.46 -7.06 22.78
N PRO A 9 7.89 -6.22 23.66
CA PRO A 9 8.24 -6.22 25.08
C PRO A 9 8.06 -7.62 25.69
N GLY A 10 9.01 -8.05 26.54
CA GLY A 10 8.95 -9.35 27.20
C GLY A 10 9.26 -10.58 26.34
N ILE A 11 9.49 -10.44 25.03
CA ILE A 11 9.89 -11.55 24.16
C ILE A 11 11.40 -11.82 24.35
N PRO A 12 11.80 -13.00 24.84
CA PRO A 12 13.22 -13.34 24.99
C PRO A 12 13.87 -13.53 23.63
N ALA A 13 15.14 -13.13 23.53
CA ALA A 13 15.98 -13.35 22.37
C ALA A 13 17.45 -13.30 22.78
N ASN A 14 18.29 -14.02 22.05
CA ASN A 14 19.73 -14.03 22.24
C ASN A 14 20.41 -13.48 20.99
N VAL A 15 21.56 -12.83 21.19
CA VAL A 15 22.45 -12.43 20.10
C VAL A 15 23.83 -12.98 20.40
N THR A 16 24.41 -13.68 19.45
CA THR A 16 25.81 -14.12 19.47
C THR A 16 26.53 -13.67 18.22
N PHE A 17 27.81 -13.36 18.34
CA PHE A 17 28.70 -13.04 17.23
C PHE A 17 30.16 -13.16 17.68
N VAL A 18 31.05 -13.39 16.73
CA VAL A 18 32.50 -13.28 16.91
C VAL A 18 32.93 -11.89 16.48
N MET A 19 33.61 -11.16 17.36
CA MET A 19 34.12 -9.82 17.07
C MET A 19 35.62 -9.87 16.80
N ALA A 20 36.04 -9.37 15.64
CA ALA A 20 37.44 -9.13 15.30
C ALA A 20 37.65 -7.66 14.96
N LYS A 21 38.75 -7.07 15.45
CA LYS A 21 39.13 -5.68 15.17
C LYS A 21 40.50 -5.63 14.52
N SER A 22 40.61 -4.92 13.39
CA SER A 22 41.86 -4.67 12.68
C SER A 22 41.89 -3.20 12.22
N GLY A 23 42.77 -2.41 12.84
CA GLY A 23 42.76 -0.95 12.67
C GLY A 23 41.39 -0.35 12.99
N ASP A 24 40.84 0.39 12.02
CA ASP A 24 39.53 1.03 12.12
C ASP A 24 38.36 0.11 11.71
N THR A 25 38.66 -1.11 11.28
CA THR A 25 37.66 -2.09 10.85
C THR A 25 37.28 -3.00 12.02
N THR A 26 35.98 -3.12 12.28
CA THR A 26 35.41 -4.10 13.22
C THR A 26 34.49 -5.03 12.44
N THR A 27 34.77 -6.33 12.50
CA THR A 27 33.97 -7.38 11.85
C THR A 27 33.23 -8.16 12.93
N LEU A 28 31.91 -8.29 12.76
CA LEU A 28 31.05 -9.19 13.52
C LEU A 28 30.72 -10.37 12.59
N SER A 29 31.42 -11.49 12.75
CA SER A 29 31.14 -12.73 12.04
C SER A 29 30.23 -13.64 12.88
N ASP A 30 29.63 -14.64 12.24
CA ASP A 30 28.72 -15.59 12.89
C ASP A 30 27.63 -14.88 13.71
N PHE A 31 27.11 -13.78 13.15
CA PHE A 31 26.05 -13.02 13.78
C PHE A 31 24.78 -13.86 13.74
N ASP A 32 24.31 -14.27 14.90
CA ASP A 32 23.06 -15.00 15.11
C ASP A 32 22.22 -14.21 16.12
N LEU A 33 21.12 -13.64 15.64
CA LEU A 33 20.03 -13.17 16.47
C LEU A 33 18.94 -14.23 16.43
N ASN A 34 18.60 -14.79 17.59
CA ASN A 34 17.59 -15.83 17.67
C ASN A 34 16.52 -15.50 18.71
N GLY A 35 15.26 -15.52 18.27
CA GLY A 35 14.07 -15.37 19.10
C GLY A 35 12.99 -16.37 18.69
N LYS A 36 11.91 -16.47 19.47
CA LYS A 36 10.86 -17.48 19.22
C LYS A 36 10.22 -17.38 17.82
N THR A 37 10.09 -16.16 17.29
CA THR A 37 9.34 -15.89 16.05
C THR A 37 10.16 -15.16 14.99
N PHE A 38 11.44 -14.90 15.26
CA PHE A 38 12.33 -14.15 14.39
C PHE A 38 13.76 -14.65 14.55
N SER A 39 14.53 -14.60 13.47
CA SER A 39 15.95 -14.90 13.47
C SER A 39 16.69 -14.08 12.41
N ILE A 40 17.97 -13.80 12.64
CA ILE A 40 18.84 -13.16 11.65
C ILE A 40 20.22 -13.81 11.73
N ASP A 41 20.67 -14.33 10.60
CA ASP A 41 21.96 -15.00 10.44
C ASP A 41 22.83 -14.25 9.44
N GLY A 42 24.08 -13.96 9.78
CA GLY A 42 25.03 -13.38 8.83
C GLY A 42 26.26 -12.71 9.44
N GLY A 43 26.60 -11.53 8.91
CA GLY A 43 27.76 -10.78 9.37
C GLY A 43 27.66 -9.28 9.09
N VAL A 44 28.40 -8.51 9.88
CA VAL A 44 28.41 -7.04 9.85
C VAL A 44 29.86 -6.55 9.84
N VAL A 45 30.14 -5.55 9.00
CA VAL A 45 31.43 -4.86 8.95
C VAL A 45 31.21 -3.38 9.24
N LEU A 46 31.93 -2.89 10.25
CA LEU A 46 31.99 -1.49 10.63
C LEU A 46 33.36 -0.93 10.28
N VAL A 47 33.40 0.32 9.80
CA VAL A 47 34.64 1.07 9.55
C VAL A 47 34.50 2.41 10.27
N ASN A 48 35.45 2.75 11.14
CA ASN A 48 35.36 3.92 12.02
C ASN A 48 34.08 3.95 12.87
N GLY A 49 33.59 2.78 13.28
CA GLY A 49 32.34 2.64 14.04
C GLY A 49 31.05 2.83 13.22
N ALA A 50 31.14 3.21 11.95
CA ALA A 50 29.99 3.33 11.05
C ALA A 50 29.77 2.04 10.24
N LEU A 51 28.51 1.75 9.89
CA LEU A 51 28.17 0.60 9.05
C LEU A 51 28.82 0.74 7.67
N SER A 52 29.68 -0.23 7.32
CA SER A 52 30.28 -0.35 5.99
C SER A 52 29.48 -1.35 5.15
N SER A 53 29.19 -2.51 5.72
CA SER A 53 28.32 -3.51 5.11
C SER A 53 27.66 -4.42 6.15
N ALA A 54 26.53 -5.00 5.78
CA ALA A 54 25.94 -6.14 6.46
C ALA A 54 25.47 -7.14 5.40
N ARG A 55 25.63 -8.43 5.67
CA ARG A 55 25.13 -9.49 4.81
C ARG A 55 24.48 -10.54 5.67
N PHE A 56 23.17 -10.66 5.54
CA PHE A 56 22.35 -11.62 6.24
C PHE A 56 21.85 -12.65 5.25
N SER A 57 22.23 -13.91 5.44
CA SER A 57 21.80 -15.02 4.58
C SER A 57 20.35 -15.38 4.83
N THR A 58 19.88 -15.20 6.06
CA THR A 58 18.51 -15.46 6.47
C THR A 58 18.05 -14.35 7.40
N VAL A 59 16.94 -13.72 7.06
CA VAL A 59 16.25 -12.71 7.85
C VAL A 59 14.81 -13.16 7.95
N LYS A 60 14.41 -13.49 9.18
CA LYS A 60 13.05 -13.85 9.53
C LYS A 60 12.57 -12.89 10.60
N LEU A 61 11.67 -11.96 10.27
CA LEU A 61 11.13 -11.00 11.25
C LEU A 61 9.75 -11.43 11.76
N ASN A 62 9.04 -12.21 10.95
CA ASN A 62 7.74 -12.82 11.22
C ASN A 62 7.77 -14.32 10.90
N PRO A 63 6.82 -15.11 11.44
CA PRO A 63 6.61 -16.47 10.98
C PRO A 63 6.36 -16.52 9.47
N GLY A 64 7.18 -17.27 8.74
CA GLY A 64 7.08 -17.43 7.28
C GLY A 64 8.03 -16.54 6.48
N ASP A 65 8.70 -15.56 7.11
CA ASP A 65 9.74 -14.78 6.43
C ASP A 65 10.96 -15.65 6.16
N ASP A 66 11.49 -15.54 4.94
CA ASP A 66 12.70 -16.20 4.47
C ASP A 66 13.30 -15.36 3.32
N VAL A 67 14.10 -14.37 3.72
CA VAL A 67 14.82 -13.49 2.79
C VAL A 67 16.27 -13.32 3.21
N ALA A 68 17.17 -13.19 2.24
CA ALA A 68 18.51 -12.65 2.41
C ALA A 68 18.49 -11.13 2.27
N VAL A 69 19.33 -10.45 3.04
CA VAL A 69 19.47 -8.99 3.01
C VAL A 69 20.95 -8.61 2.93
N SER A 70 21.30 -7.78 1.96
CA SER A 70 22.64 -7.21 1.83
C SER A 70 22.53 -5.70 1.94
N VAL A 71 23.33 -5.10 2.82
CA VAL A 71 23.46 -3.65 2.99
C VAL A 71 24.90 -3.27 2.71
N LYS A 72 25.11 -2.26 1.87
CA LYS A 72 26.44 -1.73 1.57
C LYS A 72 26.41 -0.22 1.57
N ARG A 73 27.42 0.39 2.20
CA ARG A 73 27.63 1.83 2.11
C ARG A 73 27.90 2.24 0.66
N SER A 74 27.17 3.23 0.18
CA SER A 74 27.24 3.76 -1.18
C SER A 74 27.23 5.28 -1.12
N GLY A 75 28.38 5.92 -1.33
CA GLY A 75 28.54 7.36 -1.16
C GLY A 75 28.16 7.83 0.25
N LYS A 76 27.19 8.75 0.34
CA LYS A 76 26.62 9.27 1.62
C LYS A 76 25.39 8.49 2.08
N GLY A 77 25.25 7.24 1.65
CA GLY A 77 24.04 6.46 1.85
C GLY A 77 24.28 4.96 1.86
N TYR A 78 23.20 4.21 1.65
CA TYR A 78 23.21 2.75 1.64
C TYR A 78 22.47 2.20 0.42
N ALA A 79 23.05 1.17 -0.18
CA ALA A 79 22.37 0.27 -1.10
C ALA A 79 21.94 -0.98 -0.33
N ILE A 80 20.68 -1.36 -0.49
CA ILE A 80 20.03 -2.48 0.19
C ILE A 80 19.47 -3.40 -0.88
N ASP A 81 19.89 -4.66 -0.87
CA ASP A 81 19.38 -5.71 -1.74
C ASP A 81 18.66 -6.75 -0.88
N ILE A 82 17.44 -7.10 -1.26
CA ILE A 82 16.60 -8.08 -0.58
C ILE A 82 16.21 -9.16 -1.58
N SER A 83 16.42 -10.43 -1.25
CA SER A 83 15.93 -11.52 -2.11
C SER A 83 15.52 -12.74 -1.31
N GLY A 84 14.50 -13.46 -1.75
CA GLY A 84 14.08 -14.66 -1.02
C GLY A 84 12.74 -15.26 -1.42
N SER A 85 12.31 -16.24 -0.64
CA SER A 85 11.12 -17.03 -0.93
C SER A 85 9.84 -16.37 -0.43
N ALA A 86 9.87 -15.73 0.75
CA ALA A 86 8.67 -15.16 1.35
C ALA A 86 9.00 -13.98 2.28
N LEU A 87 8.14 -12.96 2.25
CA LEU A 87 8.22 -11.80 3.15
C LEU A 87 6.83 -11.28 3.55
N ASP A 88 6.64 -11.04 4.83
CA ASP A 88 5.48 -10.33 5.36
C ASP A 88 5.68 -8.81 5.25
N ALA A 89 4.93 -8.19 4.36
CA ALA A 89 5.02 -6.76 4.06
C ALA A 89 4.12 -5.91 4.96
N ARG A 90 3.30 -6.48 5.86
CA ARG A 90 2.26 -5.74 6.61
C ARG A 90 2.83 -4.59 7.44
N SER A 91 3.97 -4.81 8.10
CA SER A 91 4.64 -3.77 8.90
C SER A 91 5.17 -2.63 8.04
N LEU A 92 5.72 -2.95 6.87
CA LEU A 92 6.18 -1.96 5.89
C LEU A 92 5.01 -1.18 5.30
N ILE A 93 3.95 -1.88 4.89
CA ILE A 93 2.72 -1.25 4.36
C ILE A 93 2.17 -0.26 5.39
N LYS A 94 2.02 -0.64 6.66
CA LYS A 94 1.59 0.28 7.72
C LYS A 94 2.49 1.51 7.79
N GLN A 95 3.81 1.32 7.85
CA GLN A 95 4.76 2.43 7.91
C GLN A 95 4.59 3.40 6.74
N PHE A 96 4.33 2.92 5.53
CA PHE A 96 4.15 3.75 4.34
C PHE A 96 2.74 4.34 4.19
N THR A 97 1.69 3.70 4.71
CA THR A 97 0.29 4.13 4.55
C THR A 97 -0.24 4.98 5.69
N SER A 98 0.17 4.72 6.95
CA SER A 98 -0.39 5.42 8.11
C SER A 98 0.23 6.80 8.35
N ASP A 99 1.44 7.04 7.86
CA ASP A 99 2.18 8.24 8.27
C ASP A 99 3.34 8.57 7.29
N VAL A 100 3.01 9.23 6.17
CA VAL A 100 3.99 9.61 5.13
C VAL A 100 5.12 10.49 5.69
N ASP A 101 4.83 11.27 6.73
CA ASP A 101 5.80 12.12 7.43
C ASP A 101 6.73 11.32 8.37
N THR A 102 6.32 10.14 8.83
CA THR A 102 7.15 9.27 9.68
C THR A 102 8.00 8.29 8.86
N ALA A 103 7.50 7.82 7.71
CA ALA A 103 8.27 7.00 6.78
C ALA A 103 9.54 7.70 6.27
N THR A 104 9.48 9.02 6.09
CA THR A 104 10.58 9.87 5.58
C THR A 104 11.47 10.48 6.68
N LYS A 105 11.02 10.51 7.94
CA LYS A 105 11.86 10.92 9.09
C LYS A 105 12.77 9.80 9.59
N ALA A 106 12.42 8.54 9.33
CA ALA A 106 13.14 7.38 9.86
C ALA A 106 14.52 7.14 9.20
N THR A 107 14.78 7.72 8.02
CA THR A 107 15.98 7.44 7.21
C THR A 107 17.15 8.39 7.46
N GLY A 108 17.00 9.38 8.36
CA GLY A 108 18.00 10.43 8.55
C GLY A 108 18.23 11.23 7.26
N SER A 109 19.39 11.88 7.13
CA SER A 109 19.79 12.64 5.92
C SER A 109 20.37 11.76 4.81
N ASP A 110 20.56 10.46 5.06
CA ASP A 110 21.31 9.59 4.18
C ASP A 110 20.48 9.20 2.95
N ALA A 111 21.17 8.93 1.85
CA ALA A 111 20.54 8.38 0.65
C ALA A 111 20.31 6.87 0.85
N ILE A 112 19.18 6.35 0.39
CA ILE A 112 18.87 4.92 0.43
C ILE A 112 18.40 4.49 -0.95
N SER A 113 18.97 3.40 -1.46
CA SER A 113 18.44 2.65 -2.60
C SER A 113 18.12 1.23 -2.15
N VAL A 114 16.91 0.76 -2.47
CA VAL A 114 16.46 -0.60 -2.17
C VAL A 114 16.12 -1.30 -3.48
N SER A 115 16.67 -2.49 -3.69
CA SER A 115 16.19 -3.44 -4.70
C SER A 115 15.68 -4.69 -3.99
N ALA A 116 14.52 -5.19 -4.40
CA ALA A 116 13.94 -6.41 -3.84
C ALA A 116 13.41 -7.35 -4.93
N ASP A 117 13.75 -8.64 -4.83
CA ASP A 117 13.24 -9.73 -5.66
C ASP A 117 12.75 -10.87 -4.75
N VAL A 118 11.43 -10.94 -4.52
CA VAL A 118 10.84 -11.86 -3.54
C VAL A 118 9.69 -12.64 -4.16
N ASN A 119 9.72 -13.96 -3.98
CA ASN A 119 8.77 -14.85 -4.66
C ASN A 119 7.32 -14.69 -4.14
N SER A 120 7.15 -14.46 -2.83
CA SER A 120 5.84 -14.33 -2.19
C SER A 120 5.82 -13.21 -1.15
N LEU A 121 4.85 -12.30 -1.26
CA LEU A 121 4.61 -11.23 -0.30
C LEU A 121 3.26 -11.41 0.37
N THR A 122 3.26 -11.47 1.70
CA THR A 122 2.02 -11.46 2.48
C THR A 122 1.64 -10.02 2.85
N GLY A 123 0.39 -9.65 2.56
CA GLY A 123 -0.19 -8.36 2.92
C GLY A 123 -1.34 -8.50 3.91
N PHE A 124 -2.24 -7.51 3.90
CA PHE A 124 -3.45 -7.54 4.71
C PHE A 124 -4.54 -8.40 4.06
N HIS A 125 -5.58 -8.72 4.85
CA HIS A 125 -6.78 -9.41 4.36
C HIS A 125 -6.49 -10.76 3.68
N ASN A 126 -5.46 -11.47 4.16
CA ASN A 126 -4.97 -12.73 3.61
C ASN A 126 -4.53 -12.65 2.13
N GLU A 127 -4.27 -11.45 1.63
CA GLU A 127 -3.76 -11.28 0.28
C GLU A 127 -2.29 -11.65 0.19
N THR A 128 -1.97 -12.40 -0.87
CA THR A 128 -0.60 -12.72 -1.23
C THR A 128 -0.34 -12.25 -2.66
N LEU A 129 0.78 -11.57 -2.84
CA LEU A 129 1.32 -11.21 -4.15
C LEU A 129 2.53 -12.07 -4.45
N SER A 130 2.67 -12.55 -5.68
CA SER A 130 3.83 -13.32 -6.13
C SER A 130 4.74 -12.50 -7.04
N ASN A 131 5.99 -12.96 -7.18
CA ASN A 131 6.99 -12.41 -8.10
C ASN A 131 7.20 -10.90 -7.92
N LEU A 132 7.39 -10.44 -6.68
CA LEU A 132 7.69 -9.03 -6.42
C LEU A 132 9.04 -8.69 -7.03
N LYS A 133 9.06 -7.63 -7.83
CA LYS A 133 10.25 -6.83 -8.09
C LYS A 133 10.01 -5.39 -7.64
N LEU A 134 10.92 -4.85 -6.86
CA LEU A 134 10.84 -3.49 -6.35
C LEU A 134 12.18 -2.79 -6.49
N ASP A 135 12.16 -1.57 -7.02
CA ASP A 135 13.28 -0.64 -6.96
C ASP A 135 12.77 0.65 -6.32
N TYR A 136 13.44 1.09 -5.27
CA TYR A 136 13.12 2.31 -4.53
C TYR A 136 14.38 3.11 -4.29
N SER A 137 14.27 4.44 -4.37
CA SER A 137 15.34 5.32 -3.92
C SER A 137 14.82 6.60 -3.30
N ALA A 138 15.50 7.05 -2.26
CA ALA A 138 15.22 8.29 -1.56
C ALA A 138 16.52 8.94 -1.04
N ALA A 139 16.46 10.24 -0.80
CA ALA A 139 17.50 10.99 -0.11
C ALA A 139 16.85 11.94 0.89
N GLY A 140 17.12 11.74 2.19
CA GLY A 140 16.40 12.42 3.26
C GLY A 140 14.88 12.17 3.15
N SER A 141 14.09 13.24 3.13
CA SER A 141 12.63 13.14 2.98
C SER A 141 12.14 13.06 1.54
N ARG A 142 13.04 13.13 0.55
CA ARG A 142 12.67 13.15 -0.88
C ARG A 142 12.75 11.76 -1.47
N VAL A 143 11.60 11.25 -1.92
CA VAL A 143 11.55 10.05 -2.77
C VAL A 143 12.03 10.42 -4.17
N ASN A 144 13.06 9.74 -4.66
CA ASN A 144 13.61 9.93 -6.01
C ASN A 144 12.87 9.04 -7.02
N GLY A 145 12.53 7.82 -6.62
CA GLY A 145 11.76 6.92 -7.47
C GLY A 145 11.24 5.69 -6.73
N LEU A 146 10.17 5.11 -7.28
CA LEU A 146 9.65 3.80 -6.93
C LEU A 146 9.24 3.09 -8.23
N LYS A 147 9.58 1.83 -8.36
CA LYS A 147 9.03 0.92 -9.37
C LYS A 147 8.70 -0.39 -8.68
N VAL A 148 7.49 -0.87 -8.86
CA VAL A 148 7.02 -2.16 -8.34
C VAL A 148 6.35 -2.92 -9.46
N SER A 149 6.64 -4.21 -9.55
CA SER A 149 5.84 -5.18 -10.29
C SER A 149 5.58 -6.40 -9.41
N ALA A 150 4.37 -6.93 -9.45
CA ALA A 150 4.01 -8.16 -8.76
C ALA A 150 2.80 -8.82 -9.48
N THR A 151 2.40 -9.99 -9.02
CA THR A 151 1.24 -10.72 -9.54
C THR A 151 0.27 -11.02 -8.40
N ALA A 152 -1.00 -10.65 -8.56
CA ALA A 152 -2.05 -11.01 -7.61
C ALA A 152 -2.32 -12.52 -7.66
N SER A 153 -2.97 -13.06 -6.61
CA SER A 153 -3.36 -14.47 -6.57
C SER A 153 -4.29 -14.88 -7.72
N SER A 154 -5.01 -13.93 -8.32
CA SER A 154 -5.81 -14.12 -9.54
C SER A 154 -4.99 -14.26 -10.84
N GLY A 155 -3.67 -14.08 -10.78
CA GLY A 155 -2.78 -14.01 -11.95
C GLY A 155 -2.69 -12.61 -12.57
N ALA A 156 -3.44 -11.63 -12.05
CA ALA A 156 -3.40 -10.25 -12.55
C ALA A 156 -2.07 -9.57 -12.25
N ALA A 157 -1.48 -8.93 -13.26
CA ALA A 157 -0.28 -8.12 -13.08
C ALA A 157 -0.60 -6.82 -12.33
N ILE A 158 0.29 -6.46 -11.41
CA ILE A 158 0.30 -5.20 -10.67
C ILE A 158 1.55 -4.43 -11.06
N SER A 159 1.39 -3.13 -11.34
CA SER A 159 2.51 -2.22 -11.54
C SER A 159 2.29 -0.91 -10.81
N ILE A 160 3.31 -0.44 -10.09
CA ILE A 160 3.33 0.88 -9.44
C ILE A 160 4.60 1.59 -9.90
N SER A 161 4.48 2.86 -10.29
CA SER A 161 5.65 3.70 -10.55
C SER A 161 5.48 5.08 -9.95
N ASN A 162 6.50 5.57 -9.27
CA ASN A 162 6.61 6.95 -8.82
C ASN A 162 7.90 7.50 -9.41
N THR A 163 7.80 8.46 -10.33
CA THR A 163 8.96 9.07 -10.98
C THR A 163 9.11 10.50 -10.52
N THR A 164 10.34 10.94 -10.34
CA THR A 164 10.66 12.36 -10.12
C THR A 164 11.69 12.84 -11.12
N GLY A 165 11.54 14.07 -11.60
CA GLY A 165 12.44 14.65 -12.59
C GLY A 165 12.00 16.03 -13.03
N ALA A 166 12.96 16.92 -13.36
CA ALA A 166 12.69 18.28 -13.85
C ALA A 166 11.68 19.07 -12.99
N GLY A 167 11.77 18.95 -11.65
CA GLY A 167 10.86 19.63 -10.72
C GLY A 167 9.46 19.00 -10.62
N LYS A 168 9.18 17.91 -11.34
CA LYS A 168 7.88 17.23 -11.36
C LYS A 168 7.95 15.85 -10.73
N ARG A 169 6.78 15.35 -10.33
CA ARG A 169 6.56 14.00 -9.81
C ARG A 169 5.31 13.39 -10.46
N ALA A 170 5.36 12.11 -10.77
CA ALA A 170 4.21 11.35 -11.28
C ALA A 170 4.10 9.99 -10.57
N LEU A 171 2.88 9.62 -10.17
CA LEU A 171 2.54 8.34 -9.54
C LEU A 171 1.52 7.64 -10.43
N ASN A 172 1.85 6.43 -10.86
CA ASN A 172 0.97 5.57 -11.63
C ASN A 172 0.78 4.25 -10.90
N VAL A 173 -0.45 3.77 -10.85
CA VAL A 173 -0.80 2.41 -10.38
C VAL A 173 -1.67 1.78 -11.45
N ARG A 174 -1.42 0.50 -11.75
CA ARG A 174 -2.26 -0.30 -12.62
C ARG A 174 -2.36 -1.72 -12.09
N SER A 175 -3.59 -2.25 -12.04
CA SER A 175 -3.85 -3.65 -11.74
C SER A 175 -5.08 -4.13 -12.51
N ALA A 176 -5.07 -5.40 -12.92
CA ALA A 176 -6.26 -6.09 -13.44
C ALA A 176 -7.05 -6.81 -12.33
N ASP A 177 -6.63 -6.68 -11.07
CA ASP A 177 -7.36 -7.06 -9.87
C ASP A 177 -7.24 -5.94 -8.82
N ALA A 178 -8.19 -5.02 -8.85
CA ALA A 178 -8.27 -3.87 -7.97
C ALA A 178 -8.58 -4.28 -6.54
N GLY A 179 -9.49 -5.25 -6.37
CA GLY A 179 -9.81 -5.81 -5.06
C GLY A 179 -8.58 -6.36 -4.35
N ALA A 180 -7.79 -7.19 -5.03
CA ALA A 180 -6.58 -7.79 -4.44
C ALA A 180 -5.58 -6.73 -3.96
N ILE A 181 -5.27 -5.71 -4.78
CA ILE A 181 -4.29 -4.69 -4.37
C ILE A 181 -4.82 -3.78 -3.24
N LEU A 182 -6.10 -3.41 -3.25
CA LEU A 182 -6.69 -2.58 -2.19
C LEU A 182 -6.79 -3.32 -0.86
N ARG A 183 -7.13 -4.61 -0.90
CA ARG A 183 -7.08 -5.51 0.26
C ARG A 183 -5.65 -5.69 0.75
N PHE A 184 -4.72 -6.01 -0.14
CA PHE A 184 -3.30 -6.21 0.22
C PHE A 184 -2.72 -4.99 0.96
N LEU A 185 -3.04 -3.77 0.50
CA LEU A 185 -2.56 -2.51 1.08
C LEU A 185 -3.38 -2.02 2.28
N ASN A 186 -4.42 -2.74 2.69
CA ASN A 186 -5.37 -2.31 3.72
C ASN A 186 -6.05 -0.95 3.44
N ILE A 187 -6.36 -0.69 2.17
CA ILE A 187 -7.04 0.55 1.74
C ILE A 187 -8.55 0.36 1.75
N TYR A 188 -9.03 -0.75 1.18
CA TYR A 188 -10.46 -1.04 1.12
C TYR A 188 -10.70 -2.54 1.00
N GLU A 189 -11.41 -3.12 1.97
CA GLU A 189 -11.55 -4.58 2.09
C GLU A 189 -12.72 -5.17 1.30
N HIS A 190 -13.75 -4.37 1.02
CA HIS A 190 -15.02 -4.82 0.46
C HIS A 190 -15.05 -4.86 -1.07
N MET A 191 -13.94 -4.61 -1.77
CA MET A 191 -13.89 -4.68 -3.23
C MET A 191 -13.38 -6.03 -3.70
N GLU A 192 -14.06 -6.66 -4.66
CA GLU A 192 -13.67 -7.94 -5.27
C GLU A 192 -13.46 -7.77 -6.79
N GLY A 193 -12.30 -8.23 -7.28
CA GLY A 193 -11.94 -8.21 -8.70
C GLY A 193 -11.81 -6.81 -9.30
N GLY A 194 -12.10 -6.72 -10.60
CA GLY A 194 -12.05 -5.50 -11.40
C GLY A 194 -10.65 -4.98 -11.70
N SER A 195 -10.54 -3.99 -12.58
CA SER A 195 -9.27 -3.30 -12.85
C SER A 195 -9.24 -1.95 -12.16
N ILE A 196 -8.03 -1.43 -11.91
CA ILE A 196 -7.78 -0.09 -11.39
C ILE A 196 -6.63 0.56 -12.15
N THR A 197 -6.77 1.83 -12.46
CA THR A 197 -5.71 2.71 -12.94
C THR A 197 -5.74 4.00 -12.13
N LEU A 198 -4.60 4.38 -11.58
CA LEU A 198 -4.37 5.68 -10.93
C LEU A 198 -3.27 6.38 -11.70
N ALA A 199 -3.48 7.66 -12.02
CA ALA A 199 -2.44 8.51 -12.59
C ALA A 199 -2.52 9.87 -11.90
N LEU A 200 -1.48 10.21 -11.13
CA LEU A 200 -1.34 11.49 -10.45
C LEU A 200 -0.05 12.16 -10.87
N ALA A 201 -0.06 13.49 -11.01
CA ALA A 201 1.13 14.28 -11.30
C ALA A 201 1.12 15.60 -10.52
N GLY A 202 2.29 16.15 -10.24
CA GLY A 202 2.42 17.41 -9.52
C GLY A 202 3.85 17.94 -9.50
N ALA A 203 4.07 19.02 -8.77
CA ALA A 203 5.41 19.47 -8.41
C ALA A 203 6.08 18.45 -7.48
N SER A 204 7.41 18.48 -7.37
CA SER A 204 8.19 17.50 -6.57
C SER A 204 7.82 17.50 -5.08
N ASP A 205 7.46 18.67 -4.55
CA ASP A 205 7.14 18.98 -3.16
C ASP A 205 5.70 19.47 -2.97
N GLY A 206 4.89 19.42 -4.03
CA GLY A 206 3.51 19.88 -4.04
C GLY A 206 2.48 18.75 -4.00
N PRO A 207 1.18 19.09 -3.89
CA PRO A 207 0.12 18.11 -4.04
C PRO A 207 0.14 17.50 -5.44
N MET A 208 -0.19 16.22 -5.54
CA MET A 208 -0.36 15.52 -6.80
C MET A 208 -1.84 15.50 -7.17
N LYS A 209 -2.14 15.80 -8.43
CA LYS A 209 -3.50 15.81 -8.97
C LYS A 209 -3.62 14.82 -10.11
N GLY A 210 -4.81 14.28 -10.32
CA GLY A 210 -5.10 13.41 -11.44
C GLY A 210 -6.36 12.63 -11.19
N GLN A 211 -6.38 11.35 -11.55
CA GLN A 211 -7.60 10.55 -11.51
C GLN A 211 -7.34 9.10 -11.13
N VAL A 212 -8.35 8.49 -10.50
CA VAL A 212 -8.49 7.05 -10.37
C VAL A 212 -9.67 6.59 -11.22
N ASP A 213 -9.50 5.48 -11.91
CA ASP A 213 -10.55 4.82 -12.67
C ASP A 213 -10.49 3.30 -12.42
N SER A 214 -11.61 2.71 -12.04
CA SER A 214 -11.76 1.28 -11.80
C SER A 214 -12.93 0.73 -12.59
N HIS A 215 -12.80 -0.48 -13.13
CA HIS A 215 -13.83 -1.10 -13.98
C HIS A 215 -14.19 -2.51 -13.52
N ASN A 216 -15.46 -2.89 -13.72
CA ASN A 216 -15.95 -4.26 -13.59
C ASN A 216 -15.60 -4.94 -12.26
N PHE A 217 -15.92 -4.31 -11.15
CA PHE A 217 -15.68 -4.83 -9.81
C PHE A 217 -16.98 -5.09 -9.06
N PHE A 218 -16.88 -5.85 -7.98
CA PHE A 218 -17.96 -6.02 -7.02
C PHE A 218 -17.61 -5.31 -5.71
N VAL A 219 -18.63 -4.76 -5.07
CA VAL A 219 -18.59 -4.37 -3.66
C VAL A 219 -19.36 -5.43 -2.87
N VAL A 220 -18.72 -6.04 -1.88
CA VAL A 220 -19.19 -7.22 -1.18
C VAL A 220 -19.28 -6.95 0.32
N ASN A 221 -20.45 -7.21 0.90
CA ASN A 221 -20.71 -7.07 2.33
C ASN A 221 -20.32 -5.70 2.91
N GLU A 222 -20.52 -4.62 2.14
CA GLU A 222 -20.19 -3.26 2.56
C GLU A 222 -21.28 -2.71 3.50
N PRO A 223 -20.98 -2.50 4.80
CA PRO A 223 -21.99 -2.08 5.78
C PRO A 223 -22.60 -0.72 5.44
N LYS A 224 -21.82 0.21 4.87
CA LYS A 224 -22.34 1.53 4.50
C LYS A 224 -23.36 1.42 3.36
N LEU A 225 -23.14 0.53 2.40
CA LEU A 225 -24.06 0.30 1.29
C LEU A 225 -25.37 -0.33 1.79
N ALA A 226 -25.29 -1.30 2.70
CA ALA A 226 -26.46 -1.89 3.34
C ALA A 226 -27.27 -0.83 4.12
N SER A 227 -26.59 0.10 4.81
CA SER A 227 -27.28 1.18 5.53
C SER A 227 -28.04 2.12 4.57
N LEU A 228 -27.43 2.53 3.46
CA LEU A 228 -28.02 3.48 2.50
C LEU A 228 -29.33 2.98 1.87
N VAL A 229 -29.45 1.68 1.60
CA VAL A 229 -30.68 1.11 1.02
C VAL A 229 -31.79 0.88 2.06
N SER A 230 -31.42 0.79 3.34
CA SER A 230 -32.33 0.51 4.46
C SER A 230 -32.88 1.77 5.14
N THR A 231 -32.20 2.91 5.00
CA THR A 231 -32.62 4.17 5.61
C THR A 231 -33.74 4.86 4.84
N THR A 232 -34.75 5.34 5.56
CA THR A 232 -35.80 6.23 5.05
C THR A 232 -35.25 7.66 4.93
N PRO A 233 -35.22 8.26 3.72
CA PRO A 233 -34.81 9.65 3.56
C PRO A 233 -35.71 10.60 4.36
N ALA A 234 -35.15 11.71 4.84
CA ALA A 234 -35.92 12.72 5.56
C ALA A 234 -37.01 13.33 4.65
N GLY A 235 -38.29 13.18 5.05
CA GLY A 235 -39.45 13.63 4.27
C GLY A 235 -40.12 12.55 3.43
N ASP A 236 -39.62 11.31 3.44
CA ASP A 236 -40.30 10.14 2.88
C ASP A 236 -40.82 9.23 4.02
N SER A 237 -41.84 8.44 3.72
CA SER A 237 -42.43 7.42 4.63
C SER A 237 -41.90 6.02 4.35
N ARG A 238 -41.08 5.84 3.31
CA ARG A 238 -40.57 4.54 2.85
C ARG A 238 -39.05 4.58 2.73
N SER A 239 -38.40 3.52 3.20
CA SER A 239 -36.99 3.25 2.89
C SER A 239 -36.80 3.06 1.38
N LEU A 240 -35.57 3.21 0.89
CA LEU A 240 -35.30 3.01 -0.54
C LEU A 240 -35.75 1.61 -0.99
N ASN A 241 -35.48 0.56 -0.21
CA ASN A 241 -35.97 -0.80 -0.47
C ASN A 241 -37.51 -0.89 -0.60
N GLU A 242 -38.25 -0.17 0.24
CA GLU A 242 -39.71 -0.10 0.17
C GLU A 242 -40.21 0.74 -1.01
N ALA A 243 -39.45 1.76 -1.41
CA ALA A 243 -39.76 2.61 -2.56
C ALA A 243 -39.54 1.89 -3.90
N VAL A 244 -38.51 1.04 -4.01
CA VAL A 244 -38.19 0.33 -5.27
C VAL A 244 -38.96 -1.01 -5.42
N LYS A 245 -39.69 -1.48 -4.41
CA LYS A 245 -40.38 -2.81 -4.40
C LYS A 245 -39.49 -3.96 -4.87
N ALA A 246 -38.18 -3.85 -4.63
CA ALA A 246 -37.19 -4.82 -5.05
C ALA A 246 -36.26 -5.06 -3.87
N ASN A 247 -36.04 -6.34 -3.54
CA ASN A 247 -35.07 -6.71 -2.52
C ASN A 247 -33.68 -6.47 -3.13
N ILE A 248 -33.13 -5.27 -2.96
CA ILE A 248 -31.79 -4.95 -3.45
C ILE A 248 -30.83 -5.77 -2.61
N ASP A 249 -30.35 -6.88 -3.17
CA ASP A 249 -29.28 -7.64 -2.54
C ASP A 249 -27.99 -6.79 -2.54
N THR A 250 -27.69 -6.22 -1.37
CA THR A 250 -26.49 -5.43 -1.11
C THR A 250 -25.32 -6.28 -0.63
N SER A 251 -25.49 -7.61 -0.49
CA SER A 251 -24.38 -8.49 -0.10
C SER A 251 -23.30 -8.53 -1.18
N ARG A 252 -23.67 -8.36 -2.46
CA ARG A 252 -22.74 -8.30 -3.58
C ARG A 252 -23.29 -7.46 -4.73
N VAL A 253 -22.74 -6.26 -4.90
CA VAL A 253 -23.19 -5.26 -5.88
C VAL A 253 -22.13 -5.06 -6.95
N LYS A 254 -22.53 -5.20 -8.23
CA LYS A 254 -21.65 -4.97 -9.37
C LYS A 254 -21.59 -3.49 -9.72
N PHE A 255 -20.39 -2.98 -9.93
CA PHE A 255 -20.13 -1.69 -10.54
C PHE A 255 -19.34 -1.89 -11.84
N GLU A 256 -19.79 -1.22 -12.90
CA GLU A 256 -19.14 -1.22 -14.20
C GLU A 256 -17.98 -0.22 -14.22
N ARG A 257 -18.13 0.91 -13.51
CA ARG A 257 -17.12 1.95 -13.42
C ARG A 257 -17.14 2.64 -12.05
N GLY A 258 -15.96 2.92 -11.52
CA GLY A 258 -15.73 3.83 -10.41
C GLY A 258 -14.67 4.84 -10.81
N PHE A 259 -14.96 6.13 -10.72
CA PHE A 259 -14.07 7.19 -11.17
C PHE A 259 -14.07 8.34 -10.16
N SER A 260 -12.92 9.00 -9.99
CA SER A 260 -12.85 10.29 -9.31
C SER A 260 -11.56 11.03 -9.71
N GLU A 261 -11.67 12.36 -9.79
CA GLU A 261 -10.50 13.23 -9.76
C GLU A 261 -9.96 13.32 -8.33
N ILE A 262 -8.65 13.22 -8.20
CA ILE A 262 -7.95 13.17 -6.91
C ILE A 262 -7.01 14.36 -6.80
N GLU A 263 -7.00 14.99 -5.63
CA GLU A 263 -5.89 15.81 -5.15
C GLU A 263 -5.34 15.20 -3.85
N LYS A 264 -4.10 14.72 -3.90
CA LYS A 264 -3.37 14.16 -2.77
C LYS A 264 -2.29 15.14 -2.33
N GLY A 265 -2.39 15.65 -1.10
CA GLY A 265 -1.35 16.48 -0.48
C GLY A 265 -0.85 15.90 0.85
N ALA A 266 -0.06 16.69 1.57
CA ALA A 266 0.47 16.32 2.88
C ALA A 266 -0.66 16.26 3.93
N GLY A 267 -0.99 15.04 4.35
CA GLY A 267 -2.04 14.76 5.34
C GLY A 267 -3.48 14.99 4.86
N TYR A 268 -3.75 15.04 3.55
CA TYR A 268 -5.14 15.08 3.07
C TYR A 268 -5.32 14.36 1.73
N LEU A 269 -6.57 14.00 1.44
CA LEU A 269 -7.02 13.49 0.14
C LEU A 269 -8.39 14.08 -0.20
N LYS A 270 -8.46 14.81 -1.32
CA LYS A 270 -9.71 15.36 -1.86
C LYS A 270 -10.13 14.59 -3.09
N LEU A 271 -11.44 14.45 -3.23
CA LEU A 271 -12.13 13.76 -4.32
C LEU A 271 -13.08 14.75 -5.00
N ALA A 272 -13.03 14.81 -6.32
CA ALA A 272 -13.94 15.59 -7.15
C ALA A 272 -14.51 14.71 -8.28
N ASN A 273 -15.67 15.11 -8.79
CA ASN A 273 -16.34 14.45 -9.92
C ASN A 273 -16.46 12.92 -9.73
N GLY A 274 -16.65 12.48 -8.48
CA GLY A 274 -16.70 11.08 -8.13
C GLY A 274 -17.98 10.44 -8.64
N VAL A 275 -17.86 9.27 -9.27
CA VAL A 275 -18.99 8.48 -9.74
C VAL A 275 -18.73 6.99 -9.56
N LEU A 276 -19.70 6.27 -9.01
CA LEU A 276 -19.82 4.82 -9.17
C LEU A 276 -21.04 4.54 -10.03
N ARG A 277 -20.86 3.76 -11.10
CA ARG A 277 -21.92 3.38 -12.03
C ARG A 277 -22.05 1.87 -12.05
N GLY A 278 -23.22 1.37 -11.68
CA GLY A 278 -23.62 -0.02 -11.82
C GLY A 278 -24.98 -0.14 -12.51
N PRO A 279 -25.40 -1.37 -12.86
CA PRO A 279 -26.65 -1.60 -13.60
C PRO A 279 -27.91 -1.32 -12.76
N ARG A 280 -27.80 -1.40 -11.43
CA ARG A 280 -28.93 -1.18 -10.50
C ARG A 280 -28.78 0.09 -9.66
N ILE A 281 -27.54 0.50 -9.41
CA ILE A 281 -27.19 1.57 -8.48
C ILE A 281 -26.14 2.45 -9.13
N GLY A 282 -26.35 3.75 -9.07
CA GLY A 282 -25.33 4.77 -9.33
C GLY A 282 -25.17 5.67 -8.11
N THR A 283 -23.98 6.21 -7.92
CA THR A 283 -23.73 7.26 -6.93
C THR A 283 -22.76 8.28 -7.48
N THR A 284 -22.97 9.54 -7.11
CA THR A 284 -21.96 10.58 -7.21
C THR A 284 -21.43 10.94 -5.84
N PHE A 285 -20.18 11.36 -5.75
CA PHE A 285 -19.56 11.79 -4.51
C PHE A 285 -18.45 12.84 -4.76
N GLN A 286 -18.23 13.70 -3.78
CA GLN A 286 -17.14 14.68 -3.77
C GLN A 286 -16.85 15.13 -2.33
N GLY A 287 -15.68 15.71 -2.12
CA GLY A 287 -15.29 16.30 -0.84
C GLY A 287 -13.90 15.89 -0.38
N THR A 288 -13.69 15.92 0.92
CA THR A 288 -12.44 15.54 1.60
C THR A 288 -12.60 14.16 2.21
N LEU A 289 -11.87 13.17 1.69
CA LEU A 289 -11.90 11.80 2.23
C LEU A 289 -11.26 11.75 3.62
N TYR A 290 -10.14 12.45 3.78
CA TYR A 290 -9.52 12.72 5.08
C TYR A 290 -8.73 14.03 5.02
N ASP A 291 -8.72 14.76 6.13
CA ASP A 291 -7.83 15.90 6.38
C ASP A 291 -6.72 15.56 7.39
N ARG A 292 -5.95 16.56 7.81
CA ARG A 292 -4.82 16.39 8.74
C ARG A 292 -5.24 15.95 10.14
N ASN A 293 -6.50 16.20 10.49
CA ASN A 293 -7.10 15.79 11.75
C ASN A 293 -7.84 14.45 11.60
N ASN A 294 -7.68 13.78 10.45
CA ASN A 294 -8.37 12.55 10.09
C ASN A 294 -9.91 12.71 10.04
N ASN A 295 -10.40 13.93 9.81
CA ASN A 295 -11.82 14.19 9.61
C ASN A 295 -12.22 13.92 8.16
N MET A 296 -13.41 13.38 7.97
CA MET A 296 -14.02 13.15 6.67
C MET A 296 -15.17 14.15 6.46
N ASP A 297 -15.20 14.80 5.30
CA ASP A 297 -16.29 15.67 4.87
C ASP A 297 -16.62 15.34 3.41
N MET A 298 -17.63 14.50 3.22
CA MET A 298 -18.04 14.01 1.91
C MET A 298 -19.52 14.22 1.71
N THR A 299 -19.88 14.67 0.52
CA THR A 299 -21.26 14.73 0.04
C THR A 299 -21.42 13.87 -1.19
N GLY A 300 -22.63 13.36 -1.40
CA GLY A 300 -22.92 12.50 -2.53
C GLY A 300 -24.41 12.25 -2.70
N THR A 301 -24.77 11.81 -3.89
CA THR A 301 -26.15 11.45 -4.24
C THR A 301 -26.20 9.97 -4.57
N PHE A 302 -27.13 9.25 -3.95
CA PHE A 302 -27.44 7.87 -4.30
C PHE A 302 -28.61 7.85 -5.29
N MET A 303 -28.42 7.20 -6.43
CA MET A 303 -29.41 7.13 -7.50
C MET A 303 -29.71 5.66 -7.81
N PRO A 304 -30.93 5.16 -7.53
CA PRO A 304 -31.36 3.90 -8.11
C PRO A 304 -31.44 4.06 -9.63
N VAL A 305 -30.80 3.15 -10.37
CA VAL A 305 -30.93 3.12 -11.83
C VAL A 305 -32.25 2.42 -12.11
N TYR A 306 -33.31 3.20 -12.29
CA TYR A 306 -34.53 2.69 -12.88
C TYR A 306 -34.19 2.18 -14.26
N GLY A 307 -34.51 0.91 -14.54
CA GLY A 307 -34.36 0.34 -15.86
C GLY A 307 -35.18 1.16 -16.85
N ILE A 308 -34.57 2.13 -17.50
CA ILE A 308 -35.10 2.64 -18.76
C ILE A 308 -34.98 1.44 -19.69
N ASN A 309 -36.14 0.88 -20.00
CA ASN A 309 -36.36 -0.09 -21.05
C ASN A 309 -35.48 0.31 -22.24
N ARG A 310 -34.48 -0.49 -22.58
CA ARG A 310 -33.72 -0.32 -23.83
C ARG A 310 -34.62 -0.74 -24.99
N ILE A 311 -35.69 0.04 -25.23
CA ILE A 311 -36.47 0.03 -26.45
C ILE A 311 -36.81 1.49 -26.74
N CYS A 312 -35.98 2.13 -27.55
CA CYS A 312 -36.40 3.15 -28.50
C CYS A 312 -35.45 3.02 -29.71
N LEU A 313 -36.04 2.46 -30.78
CA LEU A 313 -35.73 2.51 -32.21
C LEU A 313 -34.36 3.02 -32.66
#